data_AF-A0A382FIL5-F1
#
_entry.id   AF-A0A382FIL5-F1
#
_cell.length_a   1.000
_cell.length_b   1.000
_cell.length_c   1.000
_cell.angle_alpha   90.00
_cell.angle_beta   90.00
_cell.angle_gamma   90.00
#
_symmetry.space_group_name_H-M   'P 1'
#
loop_
_entity.id
_entity.type
_entity.pdbx_description
1 polymer ?
#
loop_
_entity_poly.entity_id
_entity_poly.type
_entity_poly.pdbx_seq_one_letter_code
_entity_poly.pdbx_strand_id
1 'polypeptide(L)'
;ITKDEQKSRFQKRRDDPLKYWKLTKHDLSMANKWDIYSFFKEQMFNRTSTELHPWVVINANNKRIARLSSLRYVLNEFDYPDKNLEAADDWTSKITNYSIEFEGVSFKNLSYQQYKLLEQNLKNITS
;
A
#
# COMPACT_ATOMS: atom_id res chain seq x y z
N ILE A 1 -1.72 0.87 4.02
CA ILE A 1 -2.66 -0.25 4.25
C ILE A 1 -4.08 0.24 4.01
N THR A 2 -5.02 -0.64 3.72
CA THR A 2 -6.45 -0.28 3.63
C THR A 2 -7.08 -0.09 5.02
N LYS A 3 -8.20 0.62 5.08
CA LYS A 3 -8.98 0.83 6.32
C LYS A 3 -9.43 -0.49 6.94
N ASP A 4 -9.87 -1.44 6.11
CA ASP A 4 -10.31 -2.76 6.55
C ASP A 4 -9.16 -3.60 7.13
N GLU A 5 -7.99 -3.58 6.47
CA GLU A 5 -6.81 -4.28 6.98
C GLU A 5 -6.32 -3.66 8.30
N GLN A 6 -6.42 -2.33 8.46
CA GLN A 6 -6.13 -1.68 9.74
C GLN A 6 -7.09 -2.14 10.85
N LYS A 7 -8.40 -2.18 10.57
CA LYS A 7 -9.42 -2.65 11.51
C LYS A 7 -9.20 -4.11 11.92
N SER A 8 -8.95 -4.98 10.94
CA SER A 8 -8.60 -6.39 11.16
C SER A 8 -7.36 -6.55 12.05
N ARG A 9 -6.33 -5.73 11.84
CA ARG A 9 -5.13 -5.72 12.69
C ARG A 9 -5.42 -5.28 14.12
N PHE A 10 -6.32 -4.33 14.34
CA PHE A 10 -6.68 -3.93 15.70
C PHE A 10 -7.43 -5.02 16.45
N GLN A 11 -8.37 -5.71 15.79
CA GLN A 11 -9.07 -6.87 16.37
C GLN A 11 -8.06 -7.97 16.75
N LYS A 12 -7.20 -8.38 15.80
CA LYS A 12 -6.15 -9.38 16.05
C LYS A 12 -5.17 -8.98 17.15
N ARG A 13 -4.93 -7.69 17.40
CA ARG A 13 -4.08 -7.23 18.51
C ARG A 13 -4.81 -7.29 19.85
N ARG A 14 -6.11 -7.00 19.87
CA ARG A 14 -6.94 -7.07 21.07
C ARG A 14 -7.04 -8.51 21.57
N ASP A 15 -7.19 -9.46 20.66
CA ASP A 15 -7.45 -10.86 21.01
C ASP A 15 -6.17 -11.68 21.24
N ASP A 16 -4.98 -11.10 20.96
CA ASP A 16 -3.69 -11.76 21.09
C ASP A 16 -2.91 -11.27 22.33
N PRO A 17 -2.68 -12.14 23.35
CA PRO A 17 -2.01 -11.74 24.58
C PRO A 17 -0.57 -11.27 24.36
N LEU A 18 0.11 -11.71 23.30
CA LEU A 18 1.50 -11.30 22.99
C LEU A 18 1.56 -9.94 22.29
N LYS A 19 0.44 -9.45 21.74
CA LYS A 19 0.38 -8.22 20.94
C LYS A 19 -0.49 -7.13 21.56
N TYR A 20 -1.26 -7.46 22.59
CA TYR A 20 -2.19 -6.55 23.27
C TYR A 20 -1.55 -5.23 23.69
N TRP A 21 -0.33 -5.27 24.23
CA TRP A 21 0.42 -4.08 24.67
C TRP A 21 0.67 -3.04 23.57
N LYS A 22 0.57 -3.44 22.29
CA LYS A 22 0.73 -2.55 21.12
C LYS A 22 -0.55 -1.78 20.76
N LEU A 23 -1.64 -1.97 21.50
CA LEU A 23 -2.90 -1.30 21.27
C LEU A 23 -3.16 -0.26 22.37
N THR A 24 -3.25 1.01 21.98
CA THR A 24 -3.59 2.09 22.89
C THR A 24 -5.00 2.62 22.62
N LYS A 25 -5.61 3.29 23.62
CA LYS A 25 -6.90 4.00 23.43
C LYS A 25 -6.79 5.07 22.35
N HIS A 26 -5.62 5.70 22.23
CA HIS A 26 -5.34 6.70 21.22
C HIS A 26 -5.39 6.11 19.81
N ASP A 27 -4.82 4.93 19.57
CA ASP A 27 -4.85 4.27 18.26
C ASP A 27 -6.28 4.03 17.74
N LEU A 28 -7.21 3.67 18.64
CA LEU A 28 -8.61 3.46 18.30
C LEU A 28 -9.31 4.79 17.96
N SER A 29 -9.01 5.87 18.69
CA SER A 29 -9.52 7.21 18.39
C SER A 29 -8.99 7.73 17.04
N MET A 30 -7.72 7.50 16.74
CA MET A 30 -7.12 7.85 15.45
C MET A 30 -7.78 7.10 14.28
N ALA A 31 -8.19 5.84 14.48
CA ALA A 31 -8.87 5.05 13.46
C ALA A 31 -10.19 5.70 13.00
N ASN A 32 -10.90 6.37 13.91
CA ASN A 32 -12.12 7.12 13.58
C ASN A 32 -11.83 8.37 12.74
N LYS A 33 -10.60 8.88 12.77
CA LYS A 33 -10.14 10.06 12.03
C LYS A 33 -9.38 9.71 10.75
N TRP A 34 -9.67 8.55 10.16
CA TRP A 34 -8.98 8.01 8.97
C TRP A 34 -8.81 9.03 7.85
N ASP A 35 -9.88 9.76 7.51
CA ASP A 35 -9.89 10.70 6.38
C ASP A 35 -8.99 11.92 6.66
N ILE A 36 -9.02 12.42 7.89
CA ILE A 36 -8.16 13.53 8.34
C ILE A 36 -6.68 13.13 8.26
N TYR A 37 -6.32 11.96 8.77
CA TYR A 37 -4.93 11.49 8.68
C TYR A 37 -4.51 11.20 7.23
N SER A 38 -5.42 10.72 6.40
CA SER A 38 -5.15 10.49 4.98
C SER A 38 -4.87 11.79 4.25
N PHE A 39 -5.68 12.82 4.49
CA PHE A 39 -5.47 14.16 3.97
C PHE A 39 -4.11 14.74 4.39
N PHE A 40 -3.78 14.73 5.69
CA PHE A 40 -2.50 15.27 6.14
C PHE A 40 -1.29 14.47 5.64
N LYS A 41 -1.41 13.15 5.49
CA LYS A 41 -0.38 12.30 4.88
C LYS A 41 -0.13 12.70 3.42
N GLU A 42 -1.18 12.93 2.63
CA GLU A 42 -1.03 13.40 1.24
C GLU A 42 -0.41 14.80 1.18
N GLN A 43 -0.87 15.71 2.04
CA GLN A 43 -0.29 17.04 2.17
C GLN A 43 1.20 17.03 2.56
N MET A 44 1.62 16.07 3.40
CA MET A 44 3.02 15.86 3.77
C MET A 44 3.82 15.35 2.57
N PHE A 45 3.33 14.33 1.85
CA PHE A 45 4.03 13.81 0.67
C PHE A 45 4.21 14.88 -0.40
N ASN A 46 3.17 15.65 -0.70
CA ASN A 46 3.23 16.71 -1.71
C ASN A 46 4.24 17.81 -1.38
N ARG A 47 4.49 18.09 -0.09
CA ARG A 47 5.42 19.16 0.33
C ARG A 47 6.85 18.68 0.56
N THR A 48 7.04 17.42 0.93
CA THR A 48 8.32 16.93 1.44
C THR A 48 8.96 15.85 0.57
N SER A 49 8.22 15.26 -0.37
CA SER A 49 8.80 14.35 -1.36
C SER A 49 9.46 15.17 -2.45
N THR A 50 10.78 15.15 -2.49
CA THR A 50 11.58 15.84 -3.52
C THR A 50 12.25 14.81 -4.43
N GLU A 51 12.76 15.24 -5.58
CA GLU A 51 13.49 14.34 -6.51
C GLU A 51 14.73 13.72 -5.84
N LEU A 52 15.45 14.51 -5.03
CA LEU A 52 16.63 14.05 -4.31
C LEU A 52 16.30 13.21 -3.06
N HIS A 53 15.13 13.44 -2.46
CA HIS A 53 14.69 12.76 -1.23
C HIS A 53 13.24 12.33 -1.38
N PRO A 54 12.96 11.26 -2.13
CA PRO A 54 11.60 10.83 -2.42
C PRO A 54 10.98 10.08 -1.23
N TRP A 55 9.68 10.30 -1.01
CA TRP A 55 8.87 9.40 -0.18
C TRP A 55 8.44 8.19 -1.00
N VAL A 56 8.85 6.99 -0.56
CA VAL A 56 8.56 5.74 -1.28
C VAL A 56 7.34 5.06 -0.65
N VAL A 57 6.26 4.95 -1.42
CA VAL A 57 4.99 4.38 -0.94
C VAL A 57 4.97 2.87 -1.17
N ILE A 58 4.81 2.10 -0.09
CA ILE A 58 4.77 0.63 -0.12
C ILE A 58 3.41 0.11 0.33
N ASN A 59 2.79 -0.76 -0.47
CA ASN A 59 1.56 -1.44 -0.09
C ASN A 59 1.84 -2.51 0.99
N ALA A 60 1.52 -2.15 2.23
CA ALA A 60 1.78 -3.02 3.38
C ALA A 60 0.60 -3.89 3.83
N ASN A 61 -0.41 -4.13 2.97
CA ASN A 61 -1.54 -5.01 3.32
C ASN A 61 -1.06 -6.43 3.65
N ASN A 62 -0.19 -6.99 2.82
CA ASN A 62 0.55 -8.21 3.16
C ASN A 62 1.92 -7.85 3.75
N LYS A 63 2.15 -8.23 5.01
CA LYS A 63 3.38 -7.88 5.74
C LYS A 63 4.65 -8.52 5.18
N ARG A 64 4.57 -9.77 4.67
CA ARG A 64 5.75 -10.47 4.12
C ARG A 64 6.24 -9.76 2.86
N ILE A 65 5.28 -9.47 1.99
CA ILE A 65 5.45 -8.68 0.78
C ILE A 65 6.04 -7.30 1.08
N ALA A 66 5.46 -6.56 2.02
CA ALA A 66 5.91 -5.20 2.32
C ALA A 66 7.37 -5.19 2.75
N ARG A 67 7.78 -6.13 3.61
CA ARG A 67 9.17 -6.28 4.06
C ARG A 67 10.12 -6.58 2.92
N LEU A 68 9.74 -7.51 2.05
CA LEU A 68 10.55 -7.87 0.88
C LEU A 68 10.70 -6.68 -0.07
N SER A 69 9.59 -5.99 -0.39
CA SER A 69 9.60 -4.79 -1.23
C SER A 69 10.45 -3.67 -0.65
N SER A 70 10.32 -3.39 0.67
CA SER A 70 11.15 -2.39 1.35
C SER A 70 12.63 -2.71 1.25
N LEU A 71 13.01 -3.96 1.53
CA LEU A 71 14.41 -4.37 1.48
C LEU A 71 14.96 -4.31 0.06
N ARG A 72 14.19 -4.78 -0.94
CA ARG A 72 14.59 -4.72 -2.34
C ARG A 72 14.75 -3.28 -2.82
N TYR A 73 13.87 -2.37 -2.41
CA TYR A 73 14.01 -0.95 -2.75
C TYR A 73 15.36 -0.40 -2.28
N VAL A 74 15.70 -0.62 -1.00
CA VAL A 74 16.98 -0.19 -0.43
C VAL A 74 18.16 -0.81 -1.17
N LEU A 75 18.16 -2.14 -1.35
CA LEU A 75 19.25 -2.83 -2.05
C LEU A 75 19.39 -2.43 -3.52
N ASN A 76 18.30 -2.00 -4.16
CA ASN A 76 18.35 -1.54 -5.54
C ASN A 76 18.96 -0.13 -5.64
N GLU A 77 18.70 0.73 -4.67
CA GLU A 77 19.18 2.12 -4.63
C GLU A 77 20.69 2.24 -4.46
N PHE A 78 21.30 1.38 -3.63
CA PHE A 78 22.73 1.41 -3.38
C PHE A 78 23.51 0.52 -4.35
N ASP A 79 24.64 1.02 -4.83
CA ASP A 79 25.66 0.21 -5.49
C ASP A 79 26.61 -0.37 -4.43
N TYR A 80 26.80 -1.69 -4.46
CA TYR A 80 27.64 -2.39 -3.48
C TYR A 80 28.37 -3.56 -4.14
N PRO A 81 29.56 -3.95 -3.64
CA PRO A 81 30.33 -5.05 -4.23
C PRO A 81 29.52 -6.35 -4.28
N ASP A 82 29.66 -7.10 -5.37
CA ASP A 82 29.00 -8.39 -5.60
C ASP A 82 27.46 -8.34 -5.59
N LYS A 83 26.87 -7.19 -5.94
CA LYS A 83 25.41 -7.04 -6.09
C LYS A 83 24.87 -8.00 -7.15
N ASN A 84 24.30 -9.11 -6.69
CA ASN A 84 23.55 -10.07 -7.49
C ASN A 84 22.10 -10.11 -7.03
N LEU A 85 21.33 -9.11 -7.46
CA LEU A 85 19.88 -9.08 -7.24
C LEU A 85 19.20 -9.60 -8.51
N GLU A 86 18.64 -10.79 -8.44
CA GLU A 86 17.76 -11.26 -9.51
C GLU A 86 16.61 -10.27 -9.70
N ALA A 87 16.21 -10.09 -10.97
CA ALA A 87 15.04 -9.31 -11.31
C ALA A 87 13.86 -9.80 -10.47
N ALA A 88 13.07 -8.87 -9.96
CA ALA A 88 11.82 -9.26 -9.35
C ALA A 88 10.97 -9.92 -10.42
N ASP A 89 10.71 -11.22 -10.29
CA ASP A 89 9.45 -11.75 -10.78
C ASP A 89 8.37 -10.75 -10.35
N ASP A 90 7.63 -10.20 -11.30
CA ASP A 90 6.55 -9.26 -11.03
C ASP A 90 5.44 -10.03 -10.31
N TRP A 91 5.64 -10.35 -9.04
CA TRP A 91 4.69 -11.11 -8.23
C TRP A 91 3.48 -10.23 -7.89
N THR A 92 3.58 -8.90 -8.06
CA THR A 92 2.45 -7.96 -8.07
C THR A 92 1.48 -8.23 -9.21
N SER A 93 1.95 -8.72 -10.36
CA SER A 93 1.08 -9.22 -11.44
C SER A 93 0.20 -10.39 -11.00
N LYS A 94 0.64 -11.19 -10.01
CA LYS A 94 -0.11 -12.33 -9.44
C LYS A 94 -1.11 -11.93 -8.36
N ILE A 95 -1.10 -10.68 -7.87
CA ILE A 95 -2.08 -10.20 -6.89
C ILE A 95 -3.35 -9.75 -7.65
N THR A 96 -4.29 -10.66 -7.81
CA THR A 96 -5.56 -10.41 -8.49
C THR A 96 -6.69 -10.15 -7.49
N ASN A 97 -6.63 -9.05 -6.75
CA ASN A 97 -7.67 -8.69 -5.78
C ASN A 97 -8.23 -7.28 -5.98
N TYR A 98 -7.91 -6.64 -7.10
CA TYR A 98 -8.47 -5.35 -7.46
C TYR A 98 -9.76 -5.55 -8.27
N SER A 99 -10.70 -4.62 -8.09
CA SER A 99 -11.94 -4.59 -8.85
C SER A 99 -12.32 -3.16 -9.19
N ILE A 100 -12.91 -2.95 -10.35
CA ILE A 100 -13.46 -1.67 -10.79
C ILE A 100 -14.82 -1.92 -11.44
N GLU A 101 -15.75 -1.00 -11.22
CA GLU A 101 -17.08 -1.03 -11.84
C GLU A 101 -17.23 0.22 -12.71
N PHE A 102 -17.63 0.03 -13.96
CA PHE A 102 -17.82 1.11 -14.92
C PHE A 102 -19.06 0.81 -15.77
N GLU A 103 -19.98 1.77 -15.84
CA GLU A 103 -21.24 1.66 -16.59
C GLU A 103 -22.02 0.35 -16.34
N GLY A 104 -22.04 -0.11 -15.09
CA GLY A 104 -22.73 -1.35 -14.69
C GLY A 104 -21.98 -2.65 -15.02
N VAL A 105 -20.76 -2.57 -15.57
CA VAL A 105 -19.88 -3.70 -15.80
C VAL A 105 -18.82 -3.78 -14.70
N SER A 106 -18.79 -4.89 -13.97
CA SER A 106 -17.82 -5.13 -12.89
C SER A 106 -16.65 -5.99 -13.36
N PHE A 107 -15.45 -5.42 -13.32
CA PHE A 107 -14.20 -6.13 -13.54
C PHE A 107 -13.61 -6.51 -12.19
N LYS A 108 -13.41 -7.82 -11.95
CA LYS A 108 -12.89 -8.37 -10.69
C LYS A 108 -11.61 -9.16 -10.96
N ASN A 109 -10.87 -9.48 -9.90
CA ASN A 109 -9.60 -10.22 -9.97
C ASN A 109 -8.56 -9.56 -10.88
N LEU A 110 -8.51 -8.23 -10.87
CA LEU A 110 -7.51 -7.48 -11.63
C LEU A 110 -6.19 -7.47 -10.87
N SER A 111 -5.09 -7.58 -11.60
CA SER A 111 -3.78 -7.16 -11.09
C SER A 111 -3.77 -5.63 -10.90
N TYR A 112 -2.84 -5.15 -10.06
CA TYR A 112 -2.71 -3.70 -9.84
C TYR A 112 -2.44 -2.92 -11.13
N GLN A 113 -1.63 -3.47 -12.04
CA GLN A 113 -1.35 -2.82 -13.34
C GLN A 113 -2.60 -2.77 -14.23
N GLN A 114 -3.37 -3.86 -14.31
CA GLN A 114 -4.63 -3.89 -15.06
C GLN A 114 -5.66 -2.90 -14.48
N TYR A 115 -5.79 -2.86 -13.15
CA TYR A 115 -6.66 -1.90 -12.48
C TYR A 115 -6.27 -0.45 -12.81
N LYS A 116 -4.98 -0.11 -12.68
CA LYS A 116 -4.48 1.26 -12.92
C LYS A 116 -4.61 1.67 -14.38
N LEU A 117 -4.39 0.75 -15.31
CA LEU A 117 -4.58 0.97 -16.74
C LEU A 117 -6.04 1.24 -17.08
N LEU A 118 -6.96 0.43 -16.54
CA LEU A 118 -8.40 0.64 -16.70
C LEU A 118 -8.82 1.98 -16.09
N GLU A 119 -8.37 2.30 -14.88
CA GLU A 119 -8.67 3.56 -14.23
C GLU A 119 -8.23 4.78 -15.06
N GLN A 120 -7.03 4.74 -15.66
CA GLN A 120 -6.52 5.81 -16.52
C GLN A 120 -7.32 5.94 -17.82
N ASN A 121 -7.60 4.84 -18.49
CA ASN A 121 -8.34 4.86 -19.75
C ASN A 121 -9.79 5.28 -19.55
N LEU A 122 -10.45 4.83 -18.48
CA LEU A 122 -11.82 5.20 -18.17
C LEU A 122 -11.95 6.70 -17.85
N LYS A 123 -10.99 7.28 -17.11
CA LYS A 123 -10.95 8.73 -16.86
C LYS A 123 -10.84 9.55 -18.15
N ASN A 124 -10.06 9.06 -19.11
CA ASN A 124 -9.87 9.70 -20.42
C ASN A 124 -11.09 9.60 -21.35
N ILE A 125 -12.00 8.64 -21.13
CA ILE A 125 -13.24 8.49 -21.90
C ILE A 125 -14.35 9.39 -21.34
N THR A 126 -14.30 9.69 -20.05
CA THR A 126 -15.27 10.56 -19.36
C THR A 126 -14.91 12.06 -19.37
N SER A 127 -13.74 12.44 -19.88
CA SER A 127 -13.30 13.84 -20.06
C SER A 127 -13.41 14.25 -21.53
#